data_AF-A0A7K9EH99-F1
#
_entry.id   AF-A0A7K9EH99-F1
#
_cell.length_a   1.000
_cell.length_b   1.000
_cell.length_c   1.000
_cell.angle_alpha   90.00
_cell.angle_beta   90.00
_cell.angle_gamma   90.00
#
_symmetry.space_group_name_H-M   'P 1'
#
loop_
_entity.id
_entity.type
_entity.pdbx_description
1 polymer ?
#
loop_
_entity_poly.entity_id
_entity_poly.type
_entity_poly.pdbx_seq_one_letter_code
_entity_poly.pdbx_strand_id
1 'polypeptide(L)'
;MTLQEYDYARESPSKLAASCLLLALAMKNLGGWTPTLEHYSGYCSQDLHPLVKRLNFLLTYQPRDKLKAVRTKYSQRAFFEVAKIAPLDMLKLEEKLKSC
;
A
#
# COMPACT_ATOMS: atom_id res chain seq x y z
N MET A 1 -6.81 1.52 6.36
CA MET A 1 -7.68 0.63 5.57
C MET A 1 -7.53 -0.81 6.04
N THR A 2 -6.32 -1.37 6.11
CA THR A 2 -6.08 -2.77 6.51
C THR A 2 -6.69 -3.18 7.86
N LEU A 3 -6.65 -2.32 8.88
CA LEU A 3 -7.24 -2.61 10.19
C LEU A 3 -8.77 -2.83 10.16
N GLN A 4 -9.46 -2.32 9.14
CA GLN A 4 -10.91 -2.45 9.00
C GLN A 4 -11.31 -3.75 8.28
N GLU A 5 -10.34 -4.42 7.64
CA GLU A 5 -10.56 -5.57 6.77
C GLU A 5 -9.99 -6.82 7.43
N TYR A 6 -10.87 -7.75 7.79
CA TYR A 6 -10.50 -8.95 8.54
C TYR A 6 -9.50 -9.85 7.79
N ASP A 7 -9.52 -9.84 6.46
CA ASP A 7 -8.61 -10.61 5.60
C ASP A 7 -7.13 -10.27 5.82
N TYR A 8 -6.82 -9.10 6.39
CA TYR A 8 -5.46 -8.67 6.70
C TYR A 8 -5.03 -8.99 8.14
N ALA A 9 -5.94 -9.46 9.00
CA ALA A 9 -5.61 -9.81 10.38
C ALA A 9 -4.65 -11.01 10.48
N ARG A 10 -4.56 -11.82 9.42
CA ARG A 10 -3.67 -12.98 9.31
C ARG A 10 -2.26 -12.62 8.82
N GLU A 11 -2.08 -11.45 8.23
CA GLU A 11 -0.78 -11.01 7.73
C GLU A 11 0.12 -10.57 8.90
N SER A 12 1.43 -10.80 8.80
CA SER A 12 2.32 -10.30 9.83
C SER A 12 2.35 -8.76 9.82
N PRO A 13 2.36 -8.09 10.99
CA PRO A 13 2.38 -6.63 11.06
C PRO A 13 3.58 -6.02 10.32
N SER A 14 4.74 -6.67 10.38
CA SER A 14 5.97 -6.26 9.70
C SER A 14 5.84 -6.35 8.18
N LYS A 15 5.30 -7.46 7.64
CA LYS A 15 5.11 -7.64 6.19
C LYS A 15 4.07 -6.65 5.65
N LEU A 16 3.03 -6.39 6.44
CA LEU A 16 2.00 -5.43 6.10
C LEU A 16 2.54 -4.00 6.06
N ALA A 17 3.36 -3.62 7.04
CA ALA A 17 4.04 -2.33 7.05
C ALA A 17 4.99 -2.16 5.85
N ALA A 18 5.83 -3.16 5.57
CA ALA A 18 6.75 -3.15 4.42
C ALA A 18 6.00 -3.05 3.09
N SER A 19 4.89 -3.79 2.93
CA SER A 19 4.06 -3.74 1.72
C SER A 19 3.35 -2.39 1.56
N CYS A 20 2.87 -1.78 2.65
CA CYS A 20 2.29 -0.44 2.59
C CYS A 20 3.32 0.62 2.20
N LEU A 21 4.56 0.49 2.68
CA LEU A 21 5.67 1.37 2.32
C LEU A 21 6.01 1.24 0.83
N LEU A 22 6.18 0.02 0.33
CA LEU A 22 6.47 -0.24 -1.09
C LEU A 22 5.37 0.33 -1.99
N LEU A 23 4.09 0.14 -1.63
CA LEU A 23 2.97 0.72 -2.37
C LEU A 23 3.01 2.26 -2.36
N ALA A 24 3.30 2.89 -1.22
CA ALA A 24 3.39 4.34 -1.12
C ALA A 24 4.53 4.91 -1.99
N LEU A 25 5.70 4.26 -2.00
CA LEU A 25 6.84 4.62 -2.86
C LEU A 25 6.45 4.53 -4.34
N ALA A 26 5.78 3.44 -4.74
CA ALA A 26 5.31 3.24 -6.09
C ALA A 26 4.28 4.31 -6.52
N MET A 27 3.33 4.66 -5.64
CA MET A 27 2.30 5.69 -5.91
C MET A 27 2.88 7.10 -6.03
N LYS A 28 3.92 7.43 -5.25
CA LYS A 28 4.56 8.74 -5.26
C LYS A 28 5.76 8.86 -6.20
N ASN A 29 6.11 7.79 -6.91
CA ASN A 29 7.33 7.72 -7.74
C ASN A 29 8.61 8.08 -6.97
N LEU A 30 8.70 7.67 -5.70
CA LEU A 30 9.82 8.01 -4.81
C LEU A 30 10.95 6.96 -4.83
N GLY A 31 11.13 6.28 -5.96
CA GLY A 31 12.05 5.16 -6.12
C GLY A 31 11.38 3.80 -5.87
N GLY A 32 12.23 2.76 -5.87
CA GLY A 32 11.83 1.37 -5.67
C GLY A 32 12.20 0.82 -4.29
N TRP A 33 12.13 -0.50 -4.15
CA TRP A 33 12.63 -1.19 -2.98
C TRP A 33 14.16 -1.23 -3.00
N THR A 34 14.81 -0.55 -2.07
CA THR A 34 16.27 -0.44 -2.05
C THR A 34 16.92 -1.56 -1.21
N PRO A 35 18.20 -1.89 -1.44
CA PRO A 35 18.92 -2.85 -0.61
C PRO A 35 18.91 -2.49 0.88
N THR A 36 18.89 -1.19 1.20
CA THR A 36 18.75 -0.70 2.58
C THR A 36 17.40 -1.08 3.18
N LEU A 37 16.30 -0.92 2.43
CA LEU A 37 14.96 -1.30 2.90
C LEU A 37 14.86 -2.81 3.09
N GLU A 38 15.43 -3.59 2.18
CA GLU A 38 15.49 -5.05 2.29
C GLU A 38 16.29 -5.49 3.53
N HIS A 39 17.47 -4.90 3.77
CA HIS A 39 18.31 -5.20 4.92
C HIS A 39 17.60 -4.96 6.27
N TYR A 40 16.93 -3.81 6.43
CA TYR A 40 16.27 -3.47 7.70
C TYR A 40 14.88 -4.10 7.87
N SER A 41 14.17 -4.36 6.78
CA SER A 41 12.83 -4.99 6.86
C SER A 41 12.90 -6.51 6.88
N GLY A 42 13.97 -7.10 6.35
CA GLY A 42 14.11 -8.55 6.15
C GLY A 42 13.21 -9.11 5.04
N TYR A 43 12.61 -8.26 4.20
CA TYR A 43 11.74 -8.68 3.10
C TYR A 43 12.31 -8.29 1.74
N CYS A 44 12.39 -9.27 0.83
CA CYS A 44 12.66 -9.02 -0.57
C CYS A 44 11.43 -8.37 -1.23
N SER A 45 11.66 -7.57 -2.27
CA SER A 45 10.58 -6.94 -3.08
C SER A 45 9.53 -7.98 -3.50
N GLN A 46 9.99 -9.14 -3.98
CA GLN A 46 9.17 -10.23 -4.52
C GLN A 46 8.19 -10.82 -3.48
N ASP A 47 8.60 -10.92 -2.22
CA ASP A 47 7.77 -11.46 -1.13
C ASP A 47 6.59 -10.53 -0.79
N LEU A 48 6.76 -9.24 -1.08
CA LEU A 48 5.78 -8.18 -0.81
C LEU A 48 4.81 -8.00 -1.97
N HIS A 49 5.18 -8.37 -3.21
CA HIS A 49 4.35 -8.14 -4.40
C HIS A 49 2.90 -8.62 -4.24
N PRO A 50 2.60 -9.85 -3.78
CA PRO A 50 1.21 -10.31 -3.67
C PRO A 50 0.38 -9.45 -2.71
N LEU A 51 1.00 -9.01 -1.60
CA LEU A 51 0.32 -8.19 -0.59
C LEU A 51 0.15 -6.75 -1.08
N VAL A 52 1.14 -6.18 -1.76
CA VAL A 52 1.05 -4.86 -2.41
C VAL A 52 -0.10 -4.82 -3.41
N LYS A 53 -0.24 -5.85 -4.24
CA LYS A 53 -1.35 -5.97 -5.20
C LYS A 53 -2.71 -6.01 -4.50
N ARG A 54 -2.85 -6.81 -3.43
CA ARG A 54 -4.07 -6.86 -2.60
C ARG A 54 -4.37 -5.50 -1.96
N LEU A 55 -3.36 -4.81 -1.43
CA LEU A 55 -3.52 -3.47 -0.83
C LEU A 55 -3.99 -2.45 -1.86
N ASN A 56 -3.41 -2.45 -3.07
CA ASN A 56 -3.84 -1.56 -4.14
C ASN A 56 -5.30 -1.86 -4.56
N PHE A 57 -5.66 -3.15 -4.67
CA PHE A 57 -7.04 -3.56 -4.93
C PHE A 57 -8.00 -3.04 -3.86
N LEU A 58 -7.65 -3.15 -2.58
CA LEU A 58 -8.45 -2.61 -1.47
C LEU A 58 -8.66 -1.09 -1.58
N LEU A 59 -7.66 -0.34 -2.03
CA LEU A 59 -7.78 1.11 -2.23
C LEU A 59 -8.64 1.46 -3.44
N THR A 60 -8.58 0.68 -4.52
CA THR A 60 -9.37 0.88 -5.75
C THR A 60 -10.84 0.49 -5.54
N TYR A 61 -11.10 -0.67 -4.94
CA TYR A 61 -12.43 -1.26 -4.77
C TYR A 61 -12.87 -1.23 -3.32
N GLN A 62 -12.80 -0.05 -2.69
CA GLN A 62 -13.21 0.11 -1.29
C GLN A 62 -14.62 -0.48 -1.07
N PRO A 63 -14.79 -1.41 -0.11
CA PRO A 63 -16.10 -1.96 0.20
C PRO A 63 -17.10 -0.84 0.53
N ARG A 64 -18.28 -0.95 -0.07
CA ARG A 64 -19.31 0.09 -0.13
C ARG A 64 -19.56 0.81 1.21
N ASP A 65 -19.36 2.12 1.14
CA ASP A 65 -19.98 3.24 1.87
C ASP A 65 -20.03 3.31 3.41
N LYS A 66 -19.94 2.21 4.16
CA LYS A 66 -20.17 2.29 5.63
C LYS A 66 -18.95 2.74 6.43
N LEU A 67 -17.72 2.46 5.95
CA LEU A 67 -16.49 2.69 6.72
C LEU A 67 -15.60 3.81 6.13
N LYS A 68 -16.15 5.02 5.96
CA LYS A 68 -15.43 6.17 5.38
C LYS A 68 -14.52 6.93 6.36
N ALA A 69 -14.66 6.71 7.67
CA ALA A 69 -14.02 7.54 8.69
C ALA A 69 -12.50 7.72 8.51
N VAL A 70 -11.79 6.62 8.20
CA VAL A 70 -10.34 6.66 7.95
C VAL A 70 -10.03 7.49 6.70
N ARG A 71 -10.72 7.23 5.58
CA ARG A 71 -10.53 8.00 4.35
C ARG A 71 -10.83 9.49 4.56
N THR A 72 -11.91 9.81 5.26
CA THR A 72 -12.29 11.19 5.59
C THR A 72 -11.22 11.87 6.43
N LYS A 73 -10.72 11.22 7.49
CA LYS A 73 -9.63 11.74 8.35
C LYS A 73 -8.40 12.09 7.52
N TYR A 74 -7.89 11.15 6.73
CA TYR A 74 -6.67 11.34 5.93
C TYR A 74 -6.89 12.14 4.63
N SER A 75 -8.13 12.58 4.34
CA SER A 75 -8.43 13.53 3.26
C SER A 75 -8.33 14.99 3.71
N GLN A 76 -8.23 15.24 5.02
CA GLN A 76 -8.11 16.58 5.58
C GLN A 76 -6.69 17.14 5.36
N ARG A 77 -6.59 18.48 5.25
CA ARG A 77 -5.31 19.19 5.05
C ARG A 77 -4.29 18.92 6.15
N ALA A 78 -4.74 18.68 7.39
CA ALA A 78 -3.87 18.31 8.51
C ALA A 78 -3.07 17.02 8.26
N PHE A 79 -3.54 16.16 7.35
CA PHE A 79 -2.88 14.92 6.95
C PHE A 79 -2.37 14.98 5.50
N PHE A 80 -2.10 16.18 4.98
CA PHE A 80 -1.62 16.41 3.60
C PHE A 80 -2.52 15.84 2.51
N GLU A 81 -3.80 15.62 2.85
CA GLU A 81 -4.82 15.07 1.94
C GLU A 81 -4.39 13.76 1.24
N VAL A 82 -3.55 12.96 1.90
CA VAL A 82 -2.93 11.74 1.31
C VAL A 82 -3.96 10.74 0.81
N ALA A 83 -5.16 10.71 1.39
CA ALA A 83 -6.23 9.82 0.95
C ALA A 83 -6.88 10.24 -0.40
N LYS A 84 -6.56 11.42 -0.93
CA LYS A 84 -7.00 11.86 -2.26
C LYS A 84 -6.07 11.40 -3.39
N ILE A 85 -4.91 10.80 -3.07
CA ILE A 85 -4.01 10.23 -4.07
C ILE A 85 -4.70 9.04 -4.72
N ALA A 86 -4.78 9.05 -6.05
CA ALA A 86 -5.38 7.96 -6.79
C ALA A 86 -4.54 6.67 -6.67
N PRO A 87 -5.18 5.50 -6.44
CA PRO A 87 -4.52 4.20 -6.52
C PRO A 87 -3.89 4.00 -7.91
N LEU A 88 -2.91 3.10 -8.00
CA LEU A 88 -2.30 2.77 -9.28
C LEU A 88 -3.21 1.84 -10.07
N ASP A 89 -3.24 2.02 -11.38
CA ASP A 89 -3.78 0.99 -12.26
C ASP A 89 -2.97 -0.30 -12.09
N MET A 90 -3.66 -1.44 -12.20
CA MET A 90 -3.05 -2.74 -11.92
C MET A 90 -1.87 -3.03 -12.85
N LEU A 91 -1.95 -2.66 -14.13
CA LEU A 91 -0.87 -2.87 -15.10
C LEU A 91 0.35 -2.00 -14.74
N LYS A 92 0.11 -0.73 -14.44
CA LYS A 92 1.16 0.22 -14.02
C LYS A 92 1.84 -0.21 -12.72
N LEU A 93 1.09 -0.79 -11.78
CA LEU A 93 1.65 -1.33 -10.56
C LEU A 93 2.57 -2.52 -10.86
N GLU A 94 2.16 -3.43 -11.74
CA GLU A 94 3.00 -4.57 -12.11
C GLU A 94 4.29 -4.16 -12.80
N GLU A 95 4.24 -3.18 -13.70
CA GLU A 95 5.45 -2.62 -14.33
C GLU A 95 6.41 -2.04 -13.28
N LYS A 96 5.89 -1.28 -12.31
CA LYS A 96 6.69 -0.73 -11.22
C LYS A 96 7.30 -1.80 -10.33
N LEU A 97 6.56 -2.85 -10.01
CA LEU A 97 7.04 -3.95 -9.19
C LEU A 97 8.09 -4.81 -9.91
N LYS A 98 8.02 -4.94 -11.24
CA LYS A 98 9.04 -5.62 -12.06
C LYS A 98 10.32 -4.80 -12.22
N SER A 99 10.23 -3.48 -12.13
CA SER A 99 11.36 -2.55 -12.22
C SER A 99 12.12 -2.39 -10.90
N CYS A 100 11.61 -2.93 -9.79
CA CYS A 100 12.23 -2.93 -8.47
C CYS A 100 12.94 -4.26 -8.22
#